data_AF-A0A349L3L7-F1
#
_entry.id   AF-A0A349L3L7-F1
#
_cell.length_a   1.000
_cell.length_b   1.000
_cell.length_c   1.000
_cell.angle_alpha   90.00
_cell.angle_beta   90.00
_cell.angle_gamma   90.00
#
_symmetry.space_group_name_H-M   'P 1'
#
loop_
_entity.id
_entity.type
_entity.pdbx_description
1 polymer ?
#
loop_
_entity_poly.entity_id
_entity_poly.type
_entity_poly.pdbx_seq_one_letter_code
_entity_poly.pdbx_strand_id
1 'polypeptide(L)'
;EAHTMIGAGGTAGQNDAANLLKPALARGELRTIAATTWGEYKKYFEKDAALARRFQVVKIEEPSEELACAMLRGMAPLMEKHFNVRVYDEAITEAVRLSHRYIMGRQLPDKAISVLDTACAKVALGQNATPALIENLAKKLDRINAEVASLEREESSGASHKARLLELRAARTAATGQHATLAARWETEKGLTEQIKAARMVLEAG
;
A
#
# COMPACT_ATOMS: atom_id res chain seq x y z
N GLU A 1 10.85 16.58 -14.09
CA GLU A 1 10.92 17.78 -13.23
C GLU A 1 11.57 18.90 -14.03
N ALA A 2 11.19 20.17 -13.85
CA ALA A 2 11.66 21.23 -14.76
C ALA A 2 13.19 21.44 -14.68
N HIS A 3 13.78 21.14 -13.53
CA HIS A 3 15.21 21.30 -13.30
C HIS A 3 16.08 20.28 -14.05
N THR A 4 15.57 19.09 -14.42
CA THR A 4 16.35 18.14 -15.23
C THR A 4 16.50 18.64 -16.66
N MET A 5 15.54 19.40 -17.18
CA MET A 5 15.62 20.00 -18.51
C MET A 5 16.56 21.23 -18.56
N ILE A 6 16.74 21.92 -17.44
CA ILE A 6 17.54 23.15 -17.33
C ILE A 6 18.94 22.87 -16.72
N GLY A 7 19.11 21.72 -16.07
CA GLY A 7 20.33 21.33 -15.35
C GLY A 7 21.05 20.10 -15.90
N ALA A 8 20.54 19.43 -16.94
CA ALA A 8 21.19 18.25 -17.55
C ALA A 8 22.46 18.57 -18.35
N GLY A 9 22.75 19.85 -18.61
CA GLY A 9 23.92 20.29 -19.36
C GLY A 9 25.02 20.87 -18.47
N GLY A 10 25.73 20.03 -17.71
CA GLY A 10 27.03 20.34 -17.10
C GLY A 10 27.29 21.79 -16.65
N THR A 11 28.53 22.27 -16.83
CA THR A 11 28.94 23.65 -16.56
C THR A 11 28.06 24.62 -17.35
N ALA A 12 27.60 25.69 -16.70
CA ALA A 12 26.76 26.73 -17.30
C ALA A 12 27.28 27.16 -18.69
N GLY A 13 26.61 26.73 -19.76
CA GLY A 13 26.93 27.14 -21.13
C GLY A 13 26.95 26.03 -22.20
N GLN A 14 27.03 24.74 -21.86
CA GLN A 14 27.02 23.67 -22.87
C GLN A 14 25.72 22.82 -22.85
N ASN A 15 24.99 22.85 -23.97
CA ASN A 15 23.83 22.00 -24.27
C ASN A 15 22.73 21.98 -23.21
N ASP A 16 22.39 23.16 -22.69
CA ASP A 16 21.20 23.32 -21.85
C ASP A 16 19.94 23.40 -22.75
N ALA A 17 19.02 22.43 -22.61
CA ALA A 17 17.74 22.44 -23.33
C ALA A 17 16.92 23.71 -23.02
N ALA A 18 17.23 24.40 -21.91
CA ALA A 18 16.68 25.72 -21.63
C ALA A 18 16.96 26.75 -22.74
N ASN A 19 18.12 26.70 -23.40
CA ASN A 19 18.47 27.66 -24.46
C ASN A 19 17.60 27.50 -25.72
N LEU A 20 17.09 26.29 -25.97
CA LEU A 20 16.13 26.03 -27.06
C LEU A 20 14.73 26.57 -26.72
N LEU A 21 14.37 26.60 -25.43
CA LEU A 21 13.05 27.03 -24.97
C LEU A 21 12.96 28.56 -24.80
N LYS A 22 14.08 29.24 -24.51
CA LYS A 22 14.12 30.71 -24.29
C LYS A 22 13.46 31.53 -25.42
N PRO A 23 13.72 31.28 -26.72
CA PRO A 23 13.10 32.05 -27.79
C PRO A 23 11.57 31.86 -27.86
N ALA A 24 11.09 30.63 -27.70
CA ALA A 24 9.66 30.31 -27.73
C ALA A 24 8.90 30.88 -26.51
N LEU A 25 9.52 30.83 -25.32
CA LEU A 25 9.01 31.46 -24.10
C LEU A 25 9.00 33.00 -24.21
N ALA A 26 10.01 33.60 -24.85
CA ALA A 26 10.07 35.05 -25.03
C ALA A 26 9.01 35.57 -26.02
N ARG A 27 8.71 34.80 -27.07
CA ARG A 27 7.66 35.13 -28.05
C ARG A 27 6.23 34.78 -27.58
N GLY A 28 6.09 34.05 -26.47
CA GLY A 28 4.79 33.65 -25.94
C GLY A 28 4.09 32.55 -26.76
N GLU A 29 4.82 31.87 -27.64
CA GLU A 29 4.33 30.76 -28.49
C GLU A 29 4.12 29.48 -27.67
N LEU A 30 4.74 29.39 -26.49
CA LEU A 30 4.69 28.24 -25.60
C LEU A 30 4.09 28.62 -24.25
N ARG A 31 3.02 27.91 -23.84
CA ARG A 31 2.45 27.97 -22.48
C ARG A 31 2.97 26.79 -21.68
N THR A 32 3.60 27.04 -20.54
CA THR A 32 4.23 25.98 -19.74
C THR A 32 3.97 26.18 -18.26
N ILE A 33 3.62 25.09 -17.57
CA ILE A 33 3.60 25.00 -16.11
C ILE A 33 4.81 24.16 -15.70
N ALA A 34 5.70 24.75 -14.90
CA ALA A 34 6.89 24.08 -14.38
C ALA A 34 6.68 23.74 -12.90
N ALA A 35 7.04 22.51 -12.52
CA ALA A 35 7.12 22.08 -11.13
C ALA A 35 8.59 21.85 -10.75
N THR A 36 9.03 22.46 -9.65
CA THR A 36 10.41 22.43 -9.16
C THR A 36 10.43 22.63 -7.65
N THR A 37 11.45 22.09 -6.97
CA THR A 37 11.68 22.41 -5.56
C THR A 37 12.24 23.82 -5.41
N TRP A 38 12.07 24.40 -4.22
CA TRP A 38 12.61 25.74 -3.94
C TRP A 38 14.13 25.82 -4.13
N GLY A 39 14.86 24.76 -3.74
CA GLY A 39 16.32 24.69 -3.90
C GLY A 39 16.75 24.71 -5.36
N GLU A 40 16.05 23.98 -6.22
CA GLU A 40 16.29 23.97 -7.67
C GLU A 40 15.91 25.29 -8.32
N TYR A 41 14.79 25.90 -7.92
CA TYR A 41 14.39 27.22 -8.41
C TYR A 41 15.51 28.24 -8.18
N LYS A 42 16.03 28.32 -6.95
CA LYS A 42 17.16 29.22 -6.62
C LYS A 42 18.43 28.90 -7.41
N LYS A 43 18.69 27.61 -7.63
CA LYS A 43 19.92 27.17 -8.29
C LYS A 43 19.91 27.43 -9.81
N TYR A 44 18.79 27.20 -10.48
CA TYR A 44 18.71 27.15 -11.94
C TYR A 44 17.82 28.24 -12.57
N PHE A 45 16.71 28.63 -11.94
CA PHE A 45 15.78 29.62 -12.50
C PHE A 45 16.14 31.04 -12.08
N GLU A 46 16.41 31.26 -10.78
CA GLU A 46 16.71 32.61 -10.25
C GLU A 46 18.02 33.17 -10.79
N LYS A 47 19.00 32.30 -11.09
CA LYS A 47 20.29 32.70 -11.69
C LYS A 47 20.17 33.11 -13.16
N ASP A 48 19.11 32.69 -13.86
CA ASP A 48 18.89 33.01 -15.27
C ASP A 48 17.83 34.11 -15.42
N ALA A 49 18.29 35.32 -15.74
CA ALA A 49 17.43 36.50 -15.86
C ALA A 49 16.34 36.37 -16.96
N ALA A 50 16.55 35.53 -17.99
CA ALA A 50 15.56 35.32 -19.02
C ALA A 50 14.41 34.43 -18.52
N LEU A 51 14.74 33.36 -17.77
CA LEU A 51 13.75 32.46 -17.21
C LEU A 51 12.99 33.12 -16.05
N ALA A 52 13.68 33.80 -15.14
CA ALA A 52 13.08 34.49 -13.99
C ALA A 52 12.03 35.55 -14.39
N ARG A 53 12.16 36.15 -15.58
CA ARG A 53 11.17 37.13 -16.11
C ARG A 53 9.98 36.49 -16.80
N ARG A 54 10.04 35.21 -17.17
CA ARG A 54 9.01 34.51 -17.95
C ARG A 54 8.19 33.54 -17.12
N PHE A 55 8.74 33.05 -16.02
CA PHE A 55 8.02 32.24 -15.05
C PHE A 55 7.53 33.10 -13.89
N GLN A 56 6.22 33.03 -13.61
CA GLN A 56 5.66 33.55 -12.36
C GLN A 56 5.81 32.48 -11.28
N VAL A 57 6.42 32.84 -10.15
CA VAL A 57 6.50 31.92 -9.00
C VAL A 57 5.13 31.83 -8.34
N VAL A 58 4.61 30.61 -8.27
CA VAL A 58 3.44 30.24 -7.48
C VAL A 58 3.92 29.27 -6.40
N LYS A 59 3.96 29.73 -5.15
CA LYS A 59 4.41 28.90 -4.03
C LYS A 59 3.28 27.98 -3.61
N ILE A 60 3.57 26.68 -3.58
CA ILE A 60 2.66 25.65 -3.07
C ILE A 60 3.29 25.12 -1.78
N GLU A 61 2.59 25.30 -0.67
CA GLU A 61 3.04 24.84 0.64
C GLU A 61 2.45 23.47 0.97
N GLU A 62 3.08 22.78 1.91
CA GLU A 62 2.52 21.55 2.49
C GLU A 62 1.17 21.88 3.16
N PRO A 63 0.11 21.11 2.91
CA PRO A 63 -1.19 21.34 3.54
C PRO A 63 -1.12 21.07 5.05
N SER A 64 -1.99 21.73 5.81
CA SER A 64 -2.25 21.37 7.20
C SER A 64 -2.83 19.97 7.32
N GLU A 65 -2.80 19.37 8.52
CA GLU A 65 -3.44 18.06 8.76
C GLU A 65 -4.93 18.09 8.38
N GLU A 66 -5.65 19.16 8.71
CA GLU A 66 -7.06 19.33 8.39
C GLU A 66 -7.31 19.35 6.88
N LEU A 67 -6.51 20.13 6.14
CA LEU A 67 -6.62 20.20 4.68
C LEU A 67 -6.23 18.86 4.03
N ALA A 68 -5.18 18.21 4.53
CA ALA A 68 -4.78 16.89 4.06
C ALA A 68 -5.90 15.85 4.29
N CYS A 69 -6.58 15.88 5.43
CA CYS A 69 -7.75 15.01 5.67
C CYS A 69 -8.85 15.26 4.63
N ALA A 70 -9.17 16.51 4.33
CA ALA A 70 -10.15 16.86 3.30
C ALA A 70 -9.73 16.37 1.90
N MET A 71 -8.45 16.49 1.55
CA MET A 71 -7.91 15.96 0.30
C MET A 71 -8.04 14.43 0.22
N LEU A 72 -7.69 13.71 1.29
CA LEU A 72 -7.81 12.25 1.36
C LEU A 72 -9.28 11.79 1.29
N ARG A 73 -10.23 12.53 1.87
CA ARG A 73 -11.67 12.24 1.71
C ARG A 73 -12.11 12.30 0.25
N GLY A 74 -11.56 13.24 -0.53
CA GLY A 74 -11.80 13.31 -1.98
C GLY A 74 -11.21 12.12 -2.76
N MET A 75 -10.14 11.51 -2.24
CA MET A 75 -9.49 10.35 -2.85
C MET A 75 -10.06 9.00 -2.38
N ALA A 76 -10.64 8.94 -1.19
CA ALA A 76 -11.11 7.71 -0.57
C ALA A 76 -12.04 6.88 -1.48
N PRO A 77 -13.03 7.45 -2.20
CA PRO A 77 -13.90 6.66 -3.09
C PRO A 77 -13.14 5.95 -4.22
N LEU A 78 -12.07 6.55 -4.74
CA LEU A 78 -11.22 5.94 -5.76
C LEU A 78 -10.48 4.73 -5.19
N MET A 79 -9.96 4.86 -3.97
CA MET A 79 -9.22 3.79 -3.27
C MET A 79 -10.14 2.65 -2.86
N GLU A 80 -11.32 2.98 -2.32
CA GLU A 80 -12.38 2.01 -2.00
C GLU A 80 -12.74 1.17 -3.22
N LYS A 81 -12.95 1.82 -4.38
CA LYS A 81 -13.24 1.13 -5.65
C LYS A 81 -12.07 0.27 -6.13
N HIS A 82 -10.83 0.75 -6.01
CA HIS A 82 -9.65 0.03 -6.48
C HIS A 82 -9.40 -1.25 -5.68
N PHE A 83 -9.48 -1.17 -4.35
CA PHE A 83 -9.18 -2.29 -3.46
C PHE A 83 -10.41 -3.11 -3.06
N ASN A 84 -11.61 -2.67 -3.42
CA ASN A 84 -12.89 -3.25 -3.00
C ASN A 84 -13.00 -3.34 -1.45
N VAL A 85 -12.61 -2.25 -0.78
CA VAL A 85 -12.66 -2.12 0.68
C VAL A 85 -13.44 -0.86 1.06
N ARG A 86 -13.89 -0.78 2.31
CA ARG A 86 -14.46 0.43 2.90
C ARG A 86 -13.38 1.18 3.65
N VAL A 87 -13.32 2.50 3.47
CA VAL A 87 -12.43 3.39 4.21
C VAL A 87 -13.29 4.23 5.15
N TYR A 88 -13.09 4.03 6.46
CA TYR A 88 -13.74 4.87 7.46
C TYR A 88 -13.04 6.23 7.60
N ASP A 89 -13.77 7.27 7.99
CA ASP A 89 -13.19 8.61 8.19
C ASP A 89 -12.10 8.62 9.28
N GLU A 90 -12.25 7.77 10.30
CA GLU A 90 -11.21 7.56 11.31
C GLU A 90 -9.89 7.06 10.70
N ALA A 91 -9.95 6.22 9.66
CA ALA A 91 -8.75 5.71 9.00
C ALA A 91 -8.04 6.82 8.22
N ILE A 92 -8.80 7.78 7.67
CA ILE A 92 -8.25 8.95 6.99
C ILE A 92 -7.55 9.87 7.99
N THR A 93 -8.24 10.23 9.07
CA THR A 93 -7.68 11.13 10.10
C THR A 93 -6.46 10.52 10.78
N GLU A 94 -6.48 9.22 11.08
CA GLU A 94 -5.33 8.52 11.65
C GLU A 94 -4.18 8.34 10.63
N ALA A 95 -4.47 8.07 9.35
CA ALA A 95 -3.44 8.02 8.32
C ALA A 95 -2.69 9.36 8.20
N VAL A 96 -3.41 10.49 8.25
CA VAL A 96 -2.79 11.83 8.27
C VAL A 96 -1.99 12.05 9.55
N ARG A 97 -2.59 11.85 10.72
CA ARG A 97 -1.94 12.10 12.02
C ARG A 97 -0.66 11.28 12.20
N LEU A 98 -0.74 9.97 11.92
CA LEU A 98 0.38 9.04 12.11
C LEU A 98 1.48 9.26 11.06
N SER A 99 1.12 9.49 9.80
CA SER A 99 2.11 9.78 8.76
C SER A 99 2.80 11.13 9.01
N HIS A 100 2.05 12.14 9.48
CA HIS A 100 2.61 13.44 9.85
C HIS A 100 3.62 13.32 10.99
N ARG A 101 3.29 12.54 12.02
CA ARG A 101 4.13 12.37 13.21
C ARG A 101 5.36 11.48 13.01
N TYR A 102 5.25 10.40 12.24
CA TYR A 102 6.27 9.35 12.22
C TYR A 102 7.03 9.22 10.90
N ILE A 103 6.47 9.70 9.77
CA ILE A 103 7.15 9.64 8.47
C ILE A 103 7.80 11.00 8.20
N MET A 104 9.06 11.09 8.63
CA MET A 104 9.92 12.24 8.39
C MET A 104 10.53 12.19 6.98
N GLY A 105 10.78 13.35 6.37
CA GLY A 105 11.39 13.44 5.04
C GLY A 105 10.42 13.32 3.85
N ARG A 106 9.11 13.20 4.11
CA ARG A 106 8.04 13.30 3.11
C ARG A 106 6.99 14.31 3.56
N GLN A 107 6.30 14.92 2.59
CA GLN A 107 5.28 15.94 2.82
C GLN A 107 3.87 15.35 2.74
N LEU A 108 2.93 15.93 3.48
CA LEU A 108 1.50 15.79 3.22
C LEU A 108 1.14 16.40 1.85
N PRO A 109 0.09 15.92 1.18
CA PRO A 109 -0.75 14.77 1.54
C PRO A 109 -0.16 13.41 1.11
N ASP A 110 0.92 13.41 0.31
CA ASP A 110 1.49 12.23 -0.36
C ASP A 110 1.84 11.08 0.60
N LYS A 111 2.48 11.39 1.73
CA LYS A 111 2.80 10.35 2.73
C LYS A 111 1.55 9.71 3.36
N ALA A 112 0.49 10.49 3.59
CA ALA A 112 -0.75 9.98 4.16
C ALA A 112 -1.49 9.11 3.14
N ILE A 113 -1.48 9.51 1.86
CA ILE A 113 -2.01 8.71 0.74
C ILE A 113 -1.30 7.36 0.69
N SER A 114 0.05 7.35 0.74
CA SER A 114 0.82 6.09 0.72
C SER A 114 0.49 5.15 1.89
N VAL A 115 0.29 5.71 3.10
CA VAL A 115 -0.11 4.92 4.29
C VAL A 115 -1.50 4.33 4.11
N LEU A 116 -2.46 5.15 3.68
CA LEU A 116 -3.84 4.70 3.47
C LEU A 116 -3.92 3.66 2.35
N ASP A 117 -3.17 3.84 1.27
CA ASP A 117 -3.11 2.92 0.12
C ASP A 117 -2.56 1.55 0.53
N THR A 118 -1.44 1.56 1.26
CA THR A 118 -0.85 0.34 1.82
C THR A 118 -1.81 -0.37 2.78
N ALA A 119 -2.56 0.38 3.59
CA ALA A 119 -3.56 -0.18 4.49
C ALA A 119 -4.72 -0.83 3.72
N CYS A 120 -5.23 -0.16 2.68
CA CYS A 120 -6.28 -0.70 1.81
C CYS A 120 -5.82 -2.00 1.12
N ALA A 121 -4.61 -2.02 0.56
CA ALA A 121 -4.02 -3.20 -0.05
C ALA A 121 -3.91 -4.38 0.94
N LYS A 122 -3.46 -4.11 2.18
CA LYS A 122 -3.37 -5.14 3.23
C LYS A 122 -4.73 -5.70 3.61
N VAL A 123 -5.74 -4.86 3.73
CA VAL A 123 -7.11 -5.31 4.04
C VAL A 123 -7.68 -6.14 2.89
N ALA A 124 -7.51 -5.70 1.65
CA ALA A 124 -7.97 -6.45 0.47
C ALA A 124 -7.32 -7.83 0.37
N LEU A 125 -6.00 -7.91 0.60
CA LEU A 125 -5.29 -9.18 0.65
C LEU A 125 -5.79 -10.08 1.79
N GLY A 126 -5.99 -9.51 2.97
CA GLY A 126 -6.48 -10.22 4.15
C GLY A 126 -7.90 -10.79 3.99
N GLN A 127 -8.77 -10.13 3.23
CA GLN A 127 -10.13 -10.62 2.94
C GLN A 127 -10.14 -11.85 2.03
N ASN A 128 -9.13 -12.01 1.16
CA ASN A 128 -9.01 -13.12 0.23
C ASN A 128 -8.09 -14.25 0.73
N ALA A 129 -7.33 -14.00 1.80
CA ALA A 129 -6.39 -14.96 2.35
C ALA A 129 -7.07 -15.93 3.33
N THR A 130 -6.57 -17.17 3.36
CA THR A 130 -6.91 -18.10 4.43
C THR A 130 -6.39 -17.56 5.77
N PRO A 131 -7.21 -17.53 6.84
CA PRO A 131 -6.75 -17.08 8.14
C PRO A 131 -5.52 -17.84 8.64
N ALA A 132 -4.55 -17.12 9.19
CA ALA A 132 -3.27 -17.69 9.65
C ALA A 132 -3.45 -18.86 10.64
N LEU A 133 -4.51 -18.85 11.45
CA LEU A 133 -4.83 -19.94 12.38
C LEU A 133 -5.14 -21.26 11.64
N ILE A 134 -5.89 -21.19 10.54
CA ILE A 134 -6.22 -22.36 9.72
C ILE A 134 -4.97 -22.83 8.97
N GLU A 135 -4.21 -21.91 8.37
CA GLU A 135 -2.98 -22.23 7.66
C GLU A 135 -1.93 -22.89 8.58
N ASN A 136 -1.78 -22.39 9.81
CA ASN A 136 -0.88 -22.96 10.80
C ASN A 136 -1.30 -24.39 11.22
N LEU A 137 -2.60 -24.66 11.33
CA LEU A 137 -3.11 -26.00 11.61
C LEU A 137 -2.88 -26.95 10.43
N ALA A 138 -3.09 -26.49 9.19
CA ALA A 138 -2.79 -27.27 7.99
C ALA A 138 -1.31 -27.66 7.95
N LYS A 139 -0.40 -26.68 8.13
CA LYS A 139 1.06 -26.94 8.21
C LYS A 139 1.42 -27.88 9.36
N LYS A 140 0.72 -27.80 10.50
CA LYS A 140 0.93 -28.72 11.63
C LYS A 140 0.52 -30.15 11.26
N LEU A 141 -0.62 -30.32 10.59
CA LEU A 141 -1.09 -31.62 10.10
C LEU A 141 -0.10 -32.21 9.09
N ASP A 142 0.42 -31.42 8.17
CA ASP A 142 1.42 -31.87 7.20
C ASP A 142 2.69 -32.41 7.88
N ARG A 143 3.20 -31.69 8.89
CA ARG A 143 4.36 -32.15 9.69
C ARG A 143 4.07 -33.46 10.41
N ILE A 144 2.90 -33.58 11.04
CA ILE A 144 2.51 -34.81 11.74
C ILE A 144 2.39 -35.98 10.76
N ASN A 145 1.78 -35.75 9.59
CA ASN A 145 1.62 -36.79 8.57
C ASN A 145 2.96 -37.25 8.00
N ALA A 146 3.89 -36.33 7.77
CA ALA A 146 5.25 -36.66 7.35
C ALA A 146 6.00 -37.49 8.40
N GLU A 147 5.88 -37.13 9.69
CA GLU A 147 6.49 -37.87 10.79
C GLU A 147 5.89 -39.28 10.92
N VAL A 148 4.55 -39.40 10.89
CA VAL A 148 3.85 -40.69 10.91
C VAL A 148 4.30 -41.58 9.74
N ALA A 149 4.36 -41.05 8.52
CA ALA A 149 4.79 -41.81 7.35
C ALA A 149 6.27 -42.25 7.39
N SER A 150 7.14 -41.49 8.07
CA SER A 150 8.53 -41.93 8.31
C SER A 150 8.55 -43.09 9.30
N LEU A 151 7.89 -42.93 10.45
CA LEU A 151 7.90 -43.92 11.52
C LEU A 151 7.22 -45.23 11.11
N GLU A 152 6.14 -45.17 10.32
CA GLU A 152 5.48 -46.38 9.78
C GLU A 152 6.39 -47.16 8.81
N ARG A 153 7.24 -46.47 8.04
CA ARG A 153 8.26 -47.13 7.21
C ARG A 153 9.37 -47.76 8.05
N GLU A 154 9.81 -47.09 9.10
CA GLU A 154 10.81 -47.63 10.03
C GLU A 154 10.27 -48.85 10.79
N GLU A 155 8.99 -48.83 11.22
CA GLU A 155 8.33 -50.01 11.81
C GLU A 155 8.26 -51.19 10.84
N SER A 156 8.02 -50.94 9.55
CA SER A 156 8.05 -51.99 8.52
C SER A 156 9.45 -52.63 8.32
N SER A 157 10.50 -51.93 8.74
CA SER A 157 11.90 -52.37 8.68
C SER A 157 12.39 -52.99 10.00
N GLY A 158 11.52 -53.13 11.00
CA GLY A 158 11.80 -53.83 12.27
C GLY A 158 12.07 -52.93 13.48
N ALA A 159 11.98 -51.60 13.34
CA ALA A 159 12.03 -50.68 14.49
C ALA A 159 10.69 -50.65 15.27
N SER A 160 10.67 -50.14 16.50
CA SER A 160 9.44 -50.03 17.32
C SER A 160 9.17 -48.57 17.68
N HIS A 161 8.12 -48.00 17.09
CA HIS A 161 7.73 -46.59 17.29
C HIS A 161 6.28 -46.42 17.80
N LYS A 162 5.65 -47.52 18.24
CA LYS A 162 4.24 -47.58 18.67
C LYS A 162 3.79 -46.44 19.59
N ALA A 163 4.57 -46.11 20.63
CA ALA A 163 4.23 -45.06 21.57
C ALA A 163 4.16 -43.68 20.89
N ARG A 164 5.16 -43.35 20.07
CA ARG A 164 5.22 -42.08 19.33
C ARG A 164 4.13 -42.00 18.26
N LEU A 165 3.88 -43.11 17.55
CA LEU A 165 2.78 -43.18 16.58
C LEU A 165 1.41 -42.97 17.24
N LEU A 166 1.20 -43.49 18.45
CA LEU A 166 -0.03 -43.25 19.21
C LEU A 166 -0.20 -41.76 19.56
N GLU A 167 0.84 -41.12 20.06
CA GLU A 167 0.85 -39.68 20.36
C GLU A 167 0.56 -38.84 19.11
N LEU A 168 1.23 -39.13 18.00
CA LEU A 168 1.06 -38.40 16.74
C LEU A 168 -0.35 -38.59 16.17
N ARG A 169 -0.92 -39.80 16.26
CA ARG A 169 -2.31 -40.06 15.84
C ARG A 169 -3.31 -39.29 16.70
N ALA A 170 -3.10 -39.23 18.02
CA ALA A 170 -3.94 -38.42 18.91
C ALA A 170 -3.83 -36.92 18.60
N ALA A 171 -2.60 -36.42 18.41
CA ALA A 171 -2.34 -35.02 18.04
C ALA A 171 -2.94 -34.67 16.67
N ARG A 172 -2.88 -35.60 15.70
CA ARG A 172 -3.51 -35.46 14.38
C ARG A 172 -5.02 -35.34 14.51
N THR A 173 -5.67 -36.21 15.28
CA THR A 173 -7.12 -36.17 15.49
C THR A 173 -7.54 -34.84 16.13
N ALA A 174 -6.82 -34.39 17.17
CA ALA A 174 -7.08 -33.10 17.80
C ALA A 174 -6.91 -31.92 16.84
N ALA A 175 -5.80 -31.88 16.08
CA ALA A 175 -5.54 -30.82 15.12
C ALA A 175 -6.55 -30.83 13.95
N THR A 176 -6.99 -32.01 13.51
CA THR A 176 -8.02 -32.16 12.46
C THR A 176 -9.37 -31.65 12.94
N GLY A 177 -9.77 -31.97 14.17
CA GLY A 177 -11.01 -31.45 14.77
C GLY A 177 -11.00 -29.93 14.92
N GLN A 178 -9.87 -29.36 15.38
CA GLN A 178 -9.69 -27.90 15.46
C GLN A 178 -9.74 -27.24 14.07
N HIS A 179 -9.06 -27.82 13.09
CA HIS A 179 -9.06 -27.33 11.72
C HIS A 179 -10.47 -27.33 11.13
N ALA A 180 -11.22 -28.43 11.29
CA ALA A 180 -12.60 -28.54 10.81
C ALA A 180 -13.52 -27.50 11.46
N THR A 181 -13.37 -27.29 12.78
CA THR A 181 -14.15 -26.28 13.52
C THR A 181 -13.87 -24.86 13.01
N LEU A 182 -12.60 -24.51 12.84
CA LEU A 182 -12.21 -23.18 12.35
C LEU A 182 -12.57 -22.98 10.87
N ALA A 183 -12.45 -24.00 10.04
CA ALA A 183 -12.84 -23.95 8.64
C ALA A 183 -14.36 -23.73 8.49
N ALA A 184 -15.18 -24.44 9.26
CA ALA A 184 -16.64 -24.25 9.25
C ALA A 184 -17.04 -22.85 9.72
N ARG A 185 -16.38 -22.34 10.76
CA ARG A 185 -16.58 -20.97 11.24
C ARG A 185 -16.19 -19.95 10.16
N TRP A 186 -15.04 -20.11 9.52
CA TRP A 186 -14.57 -19.21 8.48
C TRP A 186 -15.53 -19.15 7.28
N GLU A 187 -16.04 -20.29 6.82
CA GLU A 187 -17.03 -20.33 5.74
C GLU A 187 -18.32 -19.60 6.12
N THR A 188 -18.78 -19.77 7.37
CA THR A 188 -19.94 -19.05 7.89
C THR A 188 -19.71 -17.53 7.93
N GLU A 189 -18.56 -17.09 8.47
CA GLU A 189 -18.20 -15.67 8.53
C GLU A 189 -18.05 -15.04 7.14
N LYS A 190 -17.51 -15.79 6.18
CA LYS A 190 -17.39 -15.38 4.78
C LYS A 190 -18.77 -15.15 4.16
N GLY A 191 -19.69 -16.11 4.30
CA GLY A 191 -21.06 -15.98 3.80
C GLY A 191 -21.82 -14.80 4.42
N LEU A 192 -21.67 -14.59 5.74
CA LEU A 192 -22.26 -13.42 6.42
C LEU A 192 -21.66 -12.09 5.91
N THR A 193 -20.35 -12.05 5.67
CA THR A 193 -19.68 -10.86 5.15
C THR A 193 -20.18 -10.49 3.75
N GLU A 194 -20.39 -11.48 2.89
CA GLU A 194 -20.98 -11.27 1.55
C GLU A 194 -22.41 -10.72 1.64
N GLN A 195 -23.24 -11.25 2.54
CA GLN A 195 -24.60 -10.73 2.79
C GLN A 195 -24.57 -9.28 3.28
N ILE A 196 -23.67 -8.94 4.21
CA ILE A 196 -23.50 -7.57 4.71
C ILE A 196 -23.06 -6.63 3.60
N LYS A 197 -22.10 -7.05 2.76
CA LYS A 197 -21.66 -6.25 1.60
C LYS A 197 -22.82 -5.99 0.63
N ALA A 198 -23.60 -7.01 0.31
CA ALA A 198 -24.77 -6.88 -0.56
C ALA A 198 -25.83 -5.93 0.03
N ALA A 199 -26.19 -6.10 1.31
CA ALA A 199 -27.17 -5.24 1.98
C ALA A 199 -26.73 -3.78 2.03
N ARG A 200 -25.43 -3.53 2.28
CA ARG A 200 -24.87 -2.17 2.28
C ARG A 200 -24.93 -1.51 0.91
N MET A 201 -24.59 -2.22 -0.16
CA MET A 201 -24.67 -1.68 -1.53
C MET A 201 -26.09 -1.22 -1.86
N VAL A 202 -27.12 -1.94 -1.40
CA VAL A 202 -28.52 -1.53 -1.60
C VAL A 202 -28.86 -0.27 -0.82
N LEU A 203 -28.39 -0.16 0.43
CA LEU A 203 -28.66 1.00 1.29
C LEU A 203 -27.92 2.27 0.86
N GLU A 204 -26.69 2.15 0.32
CA GLU A 204 -25.87 3.28 -0.10
C GLU A 204 -26.18 3.75 -1.54
N ALA A 205 -26.90 2.95 -2.33
CA ALA A 205 -27.35 3.32 -3.67
C ALA A 205 -28.69 4.06 -3.71
N GLY A 206 -29.41 4.12 -2.58
CA GLY A 206 -30.66 4.88 -2.41
C GLY A 206 -30.41 6.25 -1.79
#